data_AF-A0A429MIB7-F1
#
_entry.id   AF-A0A429MIB7-F1
#
_cell.length_a   1.000
_cell.length_b   1.000
_cell.length_c   1.000
_cell.angle_alpha   90.00
_cell.angle_beta   90.00
_cell.angle_gamma   90.00
#
_symmetry.space_group_name_H-M   'P 1'
#
loop_
_entity.id
_entity.type
_entity.pdbx_description
1 polymer ?
#
loop_
_entity_poly.entity_id
_entity_poly.type
_entity_poly.pdbx_seq_one_letter_code
_entity_poly.pdbx_strand_id
1 'polypeptide(L)'
;MLLNKLAIAPALIRHRRYSPKPHEFTSTLNYLWFDPDQLVDITNDCSLWSTDHWNVLKLSKNDFLNMYHGSIRDRVEKAILQNNHLHLRPDWQIRVLALPRCLGFRFNSVVFYFVLNKAGKPLFILSEITNTPWN
;
A
#
# COMPACT_ATOMS: atom_id res chain seq x y z
N MET A 1 13.46 -1.29 12.75
CA MET A 1 12.15 -0.66 12.99
C MET A 1 11.26 -0.56 11.73
N LEU A 2 11.78 -0.39 10.51
CA LEU A 2 10.95 -0.41 9.27
C LEU A 2 10.87 -1.79 8.57
N LEU A 3 11.74 -2.73 8.93
CA LEU A 3 11.80 -4.07 8.31
C LEU A 3 10.79 -5.07 8.91
N ASN A 4 9.89 -4.63 9.79
CA ASN A 4 8.84 -5.49 10.36
C ASN A 4 8.00 -6.12 9.23
N LYS A 5 7.53 -7.35 9.46
CA LYS A 5 6.70 -8.10 8.51
C LYS A 5 5.32 -7.46 8.31
N LEU A 6 4.69 -7.10 9.43
CA LEU A 6 3.40 -6.40 9.49
C LEU A 6 3.44 -5.39 10.65
N ALA A 7 2.90 -4.21 10.44
CA ALA A 7 2.64 -3.23 11.48
C ALA A 7 1.43 -2.37 11.13
N ILE A 8 0.83 -1.75 12.14
CA ILE A 8 -0.23 -0.75 11.97
C ILE A 8 0.43 0.63 12.10
N ALA A 9 0.16 1.50 11.14
CA ALA A 9 0.61 2.88 11.10
C ALA A 9 -0.62 3.79 11.20
N PRO A 10 -0.93 4.34 12.39
CA PRO A 10 -2.02 5.30 12.54
C PRO A 10 -1.68 6.60 11.82
N ALA A 11 -2.63 7.11 11.05
CA ALA A 11 -2.49 8.34 10.28
C ALA A 11 -3.71 9.24 10.50
N LEU A 12 -3.47 10.53 10.77
CA LEU A 12 -4.51 11.53 10.86
C LEU A 12 -4.73 12.14 9.47
N ILE A 13 -5.90 11.91 8.90
CA ILE A 13 -6.28 12.51 7.61
C ILE A 13 -7.27 13.63 7.86
N ARG A 14 -6.93 14.80 7.33
CA ARG A 14 -7.84 15.95 7.25
C ARG A 14 -8.20 16.18 5.81
N HIS A 15 -9.49 16.13 5.52
CA HIS A 15 -10.03 16.57 4.24
C HIS A 15 -10.72 17.92 4.42
N ARG A 16 -10.48 18.84 3.49
CA ARG A 16 -11.11 20.16 3.49
C ARG A 16 -11.43 20.58 2.06
N ARG A 17 -12.72 20.74 1.78
CA ARG A 17 -13.26 21.28 0.54
C ARG A 17 -13.73 22.70 0.79
N TYR A 18 -13.30 23.65 -0.03
CA TYR A 18 -13.66 25.07 0.13
C TYR A 18 -14.88 25.49 -0.70
N SER A 19 -15.16 24.83 -1.84
CA SER A 19 -16.24 25.18 -2.78
C SER A 19 -16.87 23.92 -3.40
N PRO A 20 -18.18 23.91 -3.73
CA PRO A 20 -19.17 25.00 -3.61
C PRO A 20 -19.72 25.19 -2.20
N LYS A 21 -19.61 24.19 -1.32
CA LYS A 21 -19.95 24.31 0.11
C LYS A 21 -18.74 23.87 0.94
N PRO A 22 -18.34 24.64 1.97
CA PRO A 22 -17.25 24.25 2.84
C PRO A 22 -17.61 22.95 3.57
N HIS A 23 -16.75 21.95 3.43
CA HIS A 23 -16.85 20.69 4.17
C HIS A 23 -15.46 20.35 4.68
N GLU A 24 -15.33 20.10 5.98
CA GLU A 24 -14.12 19.56 6.54
C GLU A 24 -14.44 18.36 7.42
N PHE A 25 -13.57 17.36 7.36
CA PHE A 25 -13.59 16.26 8.30
C PHE A 25 -12.17 15.86 8.62
N THR A 26 -11.96 15.39 9.83
CA THR A 26 -10.71 14.78 10.26
C THR A 26 -11.03 13.36 10.72
N SER A 27 -10.28 12.39 10.22
CA SER A 27 -10.44 10.99 10.59
C SER A 27 -9.09 10.35 10.84
N THR A 28 -9.05 9.41 11.77
CA THR A 28 -7.86 8.59 12.00
C THR A 28 -8.02 7.31 11.21
N LEU A 29 -7.08 7.05 10.30
CA LEU A 29 -7.02 5.81 9.55
C LEU A 29 -5.85 4.96 10.05
N ASN A 30 -6.07 3.65 10.10
CA ASN A 30 -5.04 2.69 10.48
C ASN A 30 -4.49 2.04 9.22
N TYR A 31 -3.41 2.60 8.68
CA TYR A 31 -2.73 2.00 7.54
C TYR A 31 -2.02 0.72 7.97
N LEU A 32 -1.95 -0.23 7.06
CA LEU A 32 -1.12 -1.42 7.21
C LEU A 32 0.22 -1.17 6.53
N TRP A 33 1.28 -1.43 7.27
CA TRP A 33 2.65 -1.51 6.80
C TRP A 33 3.02 -2.98 6.66
N PHE A 34 3.29 -3.45 5.44
CA PHE A 34 3.58 -4.86 5.22
C PHE A 34 4.61 -5.11 4.10
N ASP A 35 5.22 -6.29 4.15
CA ASP A 35 6.04 -6.81 3.05
C ASP A 35 5.14 -7.47 1.99
N PRO A 36 5.13 -6.98 0.73
CA PRO A 36 4.28 -7.53 -0.31
C PRO A 36 4.63 -8.98 -0.70
N ASP A 37 5.87 -9.40 -0.47
CA ASP A 37 6.32 -10.76 -0.81
C ASP A 37 5.79 -11.78 0.23
N GLN A 38 5.41 -11.33 1.43
CA GLN A 38 4.92 -12.16 2.55
C GLN A 38 3.40 -12.06 2.77
N LEU A 39 2.66 -11.50 1.80
CA LEU A 39 1.21 -11.29 1.91
C LEU A 39 0.44 -12.57 2.29
N VAL A 40 0.81 -13.71 1.70
CA VAL A 40 0.13 -15.00 1.95
C VAL A 40 0.34 -15.46 3.40
N ASP A 41 1.58 -15.37 3.89
CA ASP A 41 1.93 -15.74 5.27
C ASP A 41 1.16 -14.86 6.27
N ILE A 42 1.12 -13.55 6.02
CA ILE A 42 0.42 -12.58 6.87
C ILE A 42 -1.08 -12.89 6.96
N THR A 43 -1.71 -13.29 5.86
CA THR A 43 -3.16 -13.60 5.86
C THR A 43 -3.49 -14.97 6.43
N ASN A 44 -2.56 -15.93 6.41
CA ASN A 44 -2.77 -17.25 7.00
C ASN A 44 -2.82 -17.21 8.53
N ASP A 45 -2.19 -16.21 9.15
CA ASP A 45 -2.18 -16.05 10.60
C ASP A 45 -3.54 -15.56 11.17
N CYS A 46 -4.44 -15.02 10.33
CA CYS A 46 -5.73 -14.45 10.77
C CYS A 46 -6.90 -14.87 9.87
N SER A 47 -7.88 -15.59 10.42
CA SER A 47 -9.07 -16.05 9.67
C SER A 47 -9.99 -14.93 9.15
N LEU A 48 -9.87 -13.71 9.68
CA LEU A 48 -10.60 -12.52 9.22
C LEU A 48 -9.94 -11.81 8.03
N TRP A 49 -8.79 -12.32 7.56
CA TRP A 49 -8.00 -11.76 6.48
C TRP A 49 -8.03 -12.68 5.26
N SER A 50 -7.92 -12.12 4.06
CA SER A 50 -7.77 -12.91 2.84
C SER A 50 -7.00 -12.15 1.77
N THR A 51 -6.27 -12.87 0.93
CA THR A 51 -5.67 -12.34 -0.30
C THR A 51 -6.65 -12.43 -1.48
N ASP A 52 -7.36 -13.55 -1.61
CA ASP A 52 -7.99 -13.93 -2.87
C ASP A 52 -9.52 -13.98 -2.80
N HIS A 53 -10.11 -14.37 -1.67
CA HIS A 53 -11.58 -14.45 -1.50
C HIS A 53 -12.15 -13.25 -0.72
N TRP A 54 -13.48 -13.14 -0.67
CA TRP A 54 -14.12 -12.12 0.17
C TRP A 54 -13.89 -12.45 1.64
N ASN A 55 -13.52 -11.43 2.43
CA ASN A 55 -13.36 -11.51 3.89
C ASN A 55 -13.55 -10.11 4.49
N VAL A 56 -13.59 -10.01 5.82
CA VAL A 56 -13.71 -8.74 6.54
C VAL A 56 -12.59 -7.78 6.16
N LEU A 57 -11.36 -8.29 6.08
CA LEU A 57 -10.20 -7.56 5.57
C LEU A 57 -9.60 -8.30 4.38
N LYS A 58 -9.49 -7.63 3.22
CA LYS A 58 -8.89 -8.20 2.02
C LYS A 58 -7.70 -7.38 1.52
N LEU A 59 -6.56 -8.05 1.30
CA LEU A 59 -5.35 -7.49 0.71
C LEU A 59 -5.07 -8.19 -0.62
N SER A 60 -5.66 -7.70 -1.70
CA SER A 60 -5.46 -8.27 -3.04
C SER A 60 -4.23 -7.66 -3.71
N LYS A 61 -3.38 -8.50 -4.31
CA LYS A 61 -2.26 -8.03 -5.15
C LYS A 61 -2.73 -7.19 -6.34
N ASN A 62 -3.98 -7.37 -6.78
CA ASN A 62 -4.55 -6.61 -7.88
C ASN A 62 -4.95 -5.18 -7.48
N ASP A 63 -4.90 -4.84 -6.19
CA ASP A 63 -5.22 -3.50 -5.69
C ASP A 63 -4.04 -2.52 -5.81
N PHE A 64 -2.88 -3.01 -6.22
CA PHE A 64 -1.60 -2.30 -6.13
C PHE A 64 -0.91 -2.20 -7.48
N LEU A 65 -0.65 -0.99 -7.98
CA LEU A 65 0.10 -0.71 -9.21
C LEU A 65 -0.41 -1.51 -10.43
N ASN A 66 -1.72 -1.55 -10.63
CA ASN A 66 -2.38 -2.37 -11.67
C ASN A 66 -1.97 -2.04 -13.12
N MET A 67 -1.33 -0.89 -13.37
CA MET A 67 -0.77 -0.54 -14.68
C MET A 67 0.45 -1.39 -15.08
N TYR A 68 1.03 -2.14 -14.13
CA TYR A 68 2.15 -3.03 -14.37
C TYR A 68 1.76 -4.49 -14.16
N HIS A 69 2.38 -5.38 -14.93
CA HIS A 69 2.19 -6.82 -14.80
C HIS A 69 3.25 -7.47 -13.90
N GLY A 70 2.88 -8.53 -13.19
CA GLY A 70 3.76 -9.31 -12.31
C GLY A 70 3.39 -9.20 -10.84
N SER A 71 4.32 -9.61 -9.97
CA SER A 71 4.24 -9.42 -8.52
C SER A 71 4.32 -7.93 -8.16
N ILE A 72 3.90 -7.54 -6.95
CA ILE A 72 3.99 -6.13 -6.51
C ILE A 72 5.44 -5.62 -6.61
N ARG A 73 6.43 -6.47 -6.32
CA ARG A 73 7.85 -6.16 -6.50
C ARG A 73 8.18 -5.82 -7.96
N ASP A 74 7.75 -6.66 -8.90
CA ASP A 74 7.99 -6.43 -10.33
C ASP A 74 7.32 -5.12 -10.80
N ARG A 75 6.14 -4.82 -10.26
CA ARG A 75 5.40 -3.59 -10.57
C ARG A 75 6.12 -2.35 -10.05
N VAL A 76 6.63 -2.39 -8.83
CA VAL A 76 7.44 -1.30 -8.25
C VAL A 76 8.75 -1.13 -9.02
N GLU A 77 9.43 -2.22 -9.38
CA GLU A 77 10.66 -2.15 -10.18
C GLU A 77 10.42 -1.50 -11.54
N LYS A 78 9.36 -1.91 -12.25
CA LYS A 78 8.99 -1.31 -13.54
C LYS A 78 8.70 0.19 -13.41
N ALA A 79 8.02 0.60 -12.33
CA ALA A 79 7.74 2.00 -12.06
C ALA A 79 9.03 2.81 -11.84
N ILE A 80 9.99 2.29 -11.08
CA ILE A 80 11.29 2.95 -10.85
C ILE A 80 12.12 2.99 -12.13
N LEU A 81 12.13 1.89 -12.88
CA LEU A 81 12.87 1.80 -14.14
C LEU A 81 12.36 2.83 -15.15
N GLN A 82 11.03 3.03 -15.24
CA GLN A 82 10.44 4.01 -16.14
C GLN A 82 10.74 5.47 -15.75
N ASN A 83 10.73 5.79 -14.45
CA ASN A 83 10.88 7.18 -13.99
C ASN A 83 12.34 7.58 -13.72
N ASN A 84 13.21 6.63 -13.38
CA ASN A 84 14.57 6.89 -12.89
C ASN A 84 15.65 6.11 -13.64
N HIS A 85 15.28 5.25 -14.60
CA HIS A 85 16.20 4.39 -15.36
C HIS A 85 17.09 3.52 -14.46
N LEU A 86 16.57 3.11 -13.30
CA LEU A 86 17.30 2.34 -12.30
C LEU A 86 16.63 0.99 -12.05
N HIS A 87 17.43 -0.07 -12.04
CA HIS A 87 16.99 -1.40 -11.67
C HIS A 87 17.01 -1.61 -10.17
N LEU A 88 15.97 -2.27 -9.66
CA LEU A 88 15.88 -2.59 -8.25
C LEU A 88 16.95 -3.64 -7.89
N ARG A 89 17.73 -3.40 -6.85
CA ARG A 89 18.72 -4.41 -6.43
C ARG A 89 18.03 -5.54 -5.65
N PRO A 90 18.51 -6.80 -5.76
CA PRO A 90 17.92 -7.93 -5.05
C PRO A 90 17.96 -7.81 -3.52
N ASP A 91 18.94 -7.07 -2.99
CA ASP A 91 19.10 -6.83 -1.55
C ASP A 91 18.17 -5.72 -1.02
N TRP A 92 17.40 -5.06 -1.90
CA TRP A 92 16.45 -4.03 -1.51
C TRP A 92 15.10 -4.64 -1.13
N GLN A 93 14.52 -4.08 -0.08
CA GLN A 93 13.25 -4.50 0.47
C GLN A 93 12.16 -3.51 0.08
N ILE A 94 10.96 -4.02 -0.17
CA ILE A 94 9.79 -3.20 -0.46
C ILE A 94 8.86 -3.28 0.73
N ARG A 95 8.28 -2.15 1.11
CA ARG A 95 7.24 -2.06 2.13
C ARG A 95 6.08 -1.25 1.59
N VAL A 96 4.88 -1.78 1.73
CA VAL A 96 3.66 -1.15 1.27
C VAL A 96 2.95 -0.56 2.48
N LEU A 97 2.56 0.71 2.37
CA LEU A 97 1.70 1.40 3.30
C LEU A 97 0.35 1.63 2.62
N ALA A 98 -0.64 0.82 2.97
CA ALA A 98 -1.97 0.84 2.36
C ALA A 98 -3.06 0.49 3.37
N LEU A 99 -4.31 0.83 3.05
CA LEU A 99 -5.47 0.33 3.75
C LEU A 99 -5.93 -0.99 3.11
N PRO A 100 -6.27 -2.01 3.91
CA PRO A 100 -6.93 -3.19 3.38
C PRO A 100 -8.33 -2.82 2.88
N ARG A 101 -8.91 -3.64 2.01
CA ARG A 101 -10.34 -3.53 1.74
C ARG A 101 -11.09 -3.97 3.00
N CYS A 102 -12.03 -3.15 3.46
CA CYS A 102 -12.88 -3.46 4.61
C CYS A 102 -14.28 -3.80 4.10
N LEU A 103 -14.78 -5.01 4.41
CA LEU A 103 -16.10 -5.49 3.96
C LEU A 103 -16.31 -5.37 2.43
N GLY A 104 -15.24 -5.56 1.66
CA GLY A 104 -15.25 -5.42 0.20
C GLY A 104 -15.06 -3.98 -0.33
N PHE A 105 -15.15 -2.96 0.51
CA PHE A 105 -14.90 -1.57 0.12
C PHE A 105 -13.41 -1.25 0.09
N ARG A 106 -12.96 -0.69 -1.03
CA ARG A 106 -11.62 -0.13 -1.18
C ARG A 106 -11.66 1.35 -0.79
N PHE A 107 -10.79 1.76 0.13
CA PHE A 107 -10.66 3.17 0.54
C PHE A 107 -9.21 3.65 0.45
N ASN A 108 -8.47 3.17 -0.55
CA ASN A 108 -7.09 3.56 -0.79
C ASN A 108 -7.03 4.84 -1.63
N SER A 109 -7.23 6.01 -1.00
CA SER A 109 -7.00 7.30 -1.68
C SER A 109 -5.53 7.48 -2.08
N VAL A 110 -4.63 6.95 -1.25
CA VAL A 110 -3.19 6.90 -1.54
C VAL A 110 -2.60 5.62 -0.99
N VAL A 111 -1.72 5.00 -1.77
CA VAL A 111 -0.86 3.89 -1.37
C VAL A 111 0.59 4.33 -1.53
N PHE A 112 1.43 4.04 -0.54
CA PHE A 112 2.86 4.32 -0.62
C PHE A 112 3.67 3.03 -0.70
N TYR A 113 4.65 3.00 -1.60
CA TYR A 113 5.61 1.92 -1.74
C TYR A 113 6.99 2.45 -1.36
N PHE A 114 7.52 1.98 -0.25
CA PHE A 114 8.84 2.31 0.25
C PHE A 114 9.85 1.28 -0.25
N VAL A 115 10.87 1.74 -0.96
CA VAL A 115 12.02 0.92 -1.31
C VAL A 115 13.15 1.24 -0.35
N LEU A 116 13.51 0.23 0.43
CA LEU A 116 14.51 0.30 1.48
C LEU A 116 15.77 -0.45 1.04
N ASN A 117 16.95 0.07 1.36
CA ASN A 117 18.18 -0.70 1.21
C ASN A 117 18.29 -1.83 2.26
N LYS A 118 19.33 -2.67 2.16
CA LYS A 118 19.62 -3.72 3.15
C LYS A 118 19.73 -3.22 4.61
N ALA A 119 20.15 -1.97 4.80
CA ALA A 119 20.24 -1.32 6.11
C ALA A 119 18.91 -0.74 6.61
N GLY A 120 17.81 -0.86 5.84
CA GLY A 120 16.49 -0.34 6.17
C GLY A 120 16.31 1.17 5.95
N LYS A 121 17.23 1.83 5.23
CA LYS A 121 17.12 3.24 4.86
C LYS A 121 16.28 3.38 3.59
N PRO A 122 15.27 4.27 3.57
CA PRO A 122 14.48 4.53 2.38
C PRO A 122 15.34 5.18 1.29
N LEU A 123 15.29 4.60 0.10
CA LEU A 123 15.93 5.09 -1.12
C LEU A 123 14.90 5.75 -2.04
N PHE A 124 13.73 5.11 -2.20
CA PHE A 124 12.63 5.60 -3.02
C PHE A 124 11.32 5.47 -2.28
N ILE A 125 10.40 6.39 -2.57
CA ILE A 125 9.00 6.32 -2.15
C ILE A 125 8.16 6.57 -3.40
N LEU A 126 7.32 5.61 -3.75
CA LEU A 126 6.35 5.76 -4.82
C LEU A 126 4.98 5.98 -4.19
N SER A 127 4.20 6.89 -4.75
CA SER A 127 2.82 7.14 -4.35
C SER A 127 1.87 6.80 -5.49
N GLU A 128 0.95 5.89 -5.24
CA GLU A 128 -0.19 5.62 -6.12
C GLU A 128 -1.42 6.33 -5.55
N ILE A 129 -1.92 7.33 -6.28
CA ILE A 129 -3.05 8.16 -5.84
C ILE A 129 -4.29 7.78 -6.65
N THR A 130 -5.38 7.49 -5.95
CA THR A 130 -6.69 7.17 -6.54
C THR A 130 -7.73 8.19 -6.07
N ASN A 131 -8.16 9.08 -6.96
CA ASN A 131 -9.12 10.16 -6.63
C ASN A 131 -10.56 9.66 -6.38
N THR A 132 -10.92 8.49 -6.88
CA THR A 132 -12.23 7.84 -6.66
C THR A 132 -12.01 6.39 -6.19
N PRO A 133 -11.67 6.16 -4.91
CA PRO A 133 -11.22 4.87 -4.43
C PRO A 133 -12.33 3.79 -4.34
N TRP A 134 -13.58 4.12 -4.65
CA TRP A 134 -14.77 3.28 -4.45
C TRP A 134 -15.15 2.36 -5.63
N ASN A 135 -14.38 2.37 -6.74
CA ASN A 135 -14.61 1.50 -7.91
C ASN A 135 -13.56 0.38 -8.03
#